data_AF-A0A3A4PEF6-F1
#
_entry.id   AF-A0A3A4PEF6-F1
#
_cell.length_a   1.000
_cell.length_b   1.000
_cell.length_c   1.000
_cell.angle_alpha   90.00
_cell.angle_beta   90.00
_cell.angle_gamma   90.00
#
_symmetry.space_group_name_H-M   'P 1'
#
loop_
_entity.id
_entity.type
_entity.pdbx_description
1 polymer ?
#
loop_
_entity_poly.entity_id
_entity_poly.type
_entity_poly.pdbx_seq_one_letter_code
_entity_poly.pdbx_strand_id
1 'polypeptide(L)'
;MPYVDANQLPESSVPRPFERKLKVVMAPQTHAEVKDFTLLFSTLAPRGGCTDSHSHEESGELMVVNSGEGKAWLAGEEYELKPGVVLYAPPHVEHRTMNVSDEPMHIICVFIPPAPEDYLDKNITAAERTRRDDGR
;
A
#
# COMPACT_ATOMS: atom_id res chain seq x y z
N MET A 1 7.86 7.85 -21.05
CA MET A 1 8.58 7.91 -19.75
C MET A 1 7.63 8.49 -18.73
N PRO A 2 7.16 7.69 -17.75
CA PRO A 2 6.12 8.14 -16.85
C PRO A 2 6.64 9.16 -15.85
N TYR A 3 5.93 10.29 -15.76
CA TYR A 3 6.02 11.27 -14.67
C TYR A 3 4.64 11.32 -14.01
N VAL A 4 4.60 11.18 -12.68
CA VAL A 4 3.34 11.08 -11.94
C VAL A 4 3.40 12.01 -10.74
N ASP A 5 2.47 12.96 -10.67
CA ASP A 5 2.18 13.70 -9.44
C ASP A 5 1.17 12.91 -8.61
N ALA A 6 1.67 12.16 -7.62
CA ALA A 6 0.83 11.33 -6.76
C ALA A 6 -0.20 12.15 -5.96
N ASN A 7 -0.03 13.47 -5.79
CA ASN A 7 -1.02 14.30 -5.09
C ASN A 7 -2.32 14.45 -5.88
N GLN A 8 -2.27 14.26 -7.21
CA GLN A 8 -3.43 14.39 -8.09
C GLN A 8 -4.11 13.06 -8.41
N LEU A 9 -3.55 11.94 -7.94
CA LEU A 9 -4.13 10.63 -8.15
C LEU A 9 -5.28 10.37 -7.17
N PRO A 10 -6.34 9.68 -7.62
CA PRO A 10 -7.37 9.21 -6.72
C PRO A 10 -6.83 8.11 -5.79
N GLU A 11 -7.57 7.85 -4.72
CA GLU A 11 -7.23 6.82 -3.74
C GLU A 11 -8.47 5.98 -3.40
N SER A 12 -8.28 4.68 -3.21
CA SER A 12 -9.31 3.81 -2.66
C SER A 12 -9.26 3.87 -1.13
N SER A 13 -10.40 3.60 -0.50
CA SER A 13 -10.50 3.51 0.96
C SER A 13 -10.87 2.08 1.37
N VAL A 14 -10.14 1.55 2.35
CA VAL A 14 -10.46 0.31 3.04
C VAL A 14 -11.07 0.69 4.38
N PRO A 15 -12.29 0.23 4.71
CA PRO A 15 -12.93 0.55 5.98
C PRO A 15 -12.32 -0.26 7.13
N ARG A 16 -12.78 0.03 8.35
CA ARG A 16 -12.48 -0.81 9.53
C ARG A 16 -12.83 -2.28 9.29
N PRO A 17 -12.07 -3.22 9.88
CA PRO A 17 -11.00 -3.00 10.86
C PRO A 17 -9.64 -2.62 10.27
N PHE A 18 -9.46 -2.69 8.95
CA PHE A 18 -8.19 -2.43 8.26
C PHE A 18 -8.16 -1.01 7.68
N GLU A 19 -8.52 -0.02 8.51
CA GLU A 19 -8.77 1.35 8.05
C GLU A 19 -7.50 1.96 7.42
N ARG A 20 -7.51 2.09 6.09
CA ARG A 20 -6.39 2.63 5.32
C ARG A 20 -6.85 3.18 3.97
N LYS A 21 -6.00 3.99 3.36
CA LYS A 21 -6.16 4.45 1.99
C LYS A 21 -5.04 3.93 1.10
N LEU A 22 -5.35 3.67 -0.16
CA LEU A 22 -4.41 3.11 -1.12
C LEU A 22 -4.42 3.90 -2.41
N LYS A 23 -3.23 4.15 -2.94
CA LYS A 23 -3.03 4.87 -4.18
C LYS A 23 -2.09 4.08 -5.06
N VAL A 24 -2.61 3.55 -6.17
CA VAL A 24 -1.78 2.90 -7.20
C VAL A 24 -1.10 4.01 -7.99
N VAL A 25 0.21 4.18 -7.80
CA VAL A 25 0.98 5.28 -8.39
C VAL A 25 1.48 4.92 -9.78
N MET A 26 2.06 3.73 -9.91
CA MET A 26 2.52 3.17 -11.19
C MET A 26 2.32 1.66 -11.18
N ALA A 27 1.77 1.12 -12.26
CA ALA A 27 1.53 -0.31 -12.44
C ALA A 27 1.34 -0.60 -13.94
N PRO A 28 1.46 -1.86 -14.38
CA PRO A 28 1.22 -2.24 -15.78
C PRO A 28 -0.16 -1.81 -16.33
N GLN A 29 -1.19 -1.81 -15.49
CA GLN A 29 -2.56 -1.41 -15.84
C GLN A 29 -2.71 0.09 -16.06
N THR A 30 -1.79 0.90 -15.52
CA THR A 30 -1.88 2.37 -15.57
C THR A 30 -0.86 3.00 -16.53
N HIS A 31 0.26 2.32 -16.79
CA HIS A 31 1.36 2.83 -17.61
C HIS A 31 1.97 1.70 -18.45
N ALA A 32 1.86 1.79 -19.79
CA ALA A 32 2.29 0.74 -20.70
C ALA A 32 3.81 0.46 -20.68
N GLU A 33 4.63 1.44 -20.27
CA GLU A 33 6.08 1.27 -20.12
C GLU A 33 6.49 0.57 -18.81
N VAL A 34 5.58 0.47 -17.83
CA VAL A 34 5.84 -0.18 -16.54
C VAL A 34 5.39 -1.64 -16.62
N LYS A 35 6.30 -2.59 -16.43
CA LYS A 35 6.00 -4.03 -16.59
C LYS A 35 6.41 -4.88 -15.40
N ASP A 36 7.48 -4.48 -14.72
CA ASP A 36 8.16 -5.36 -13.77
C ASP A 36 7.85 -5.03 -12.30
N PHE A 37 7.10 -3.95 -12.05
CA PHE A 37 6.74 -3.56 -10.69
C PHE A 37 5.38 -2.88 -10.59
N THR A 38 4.87 -2.85 -9.35
CA THR A 38 3.83 -1.91 -8.91
C THR A 38 4.42 -0.99 -7.85
N LEU A 39 4.19 0.32 -7.97
CA LEU A 39 4.37 1.31 -6.91
C LEU A 39 3.00 1.70 -6.35
N LEU A 40 2.82 1.51 -5.04
CA LEU A 40 1.59 1.83 -4.32
C LEU A 40 1.94 2.64 -3.07
N PHE A 41 1.17 3.69 -2.78
CA PHE A 41 1.23 4.38 -1.49
C PHE A 41 0.10 3.90 -0.60
N SER A 42 0.44 3.50 0.63
CA SER A 42 -0.51 3.11 1.66
C SER A 42 -0.48 4.12 2.80
N THR A 43 -1.66 4.63 3.16
CA THR A 43 -1.84 5.51 4.32
C THR A 43 -2.67 4.78 5.36
N LEU A 44 -2.06 4.34 6.46
CA LEU A 44 -2.76 3.71 7.56
C LEU A 44 -3.37 4.78 8.48
N ALA A 45 -4.65 4.65 8.79
CA ALA A 45 -5.34 5.59 9.67
C ALA A 45 -4.70 5.63 11.07
N PRO A 46 -4.79 6.77 11.79
CA PRO A 46 -4.37 6.87 13.18
C PRO A 46 -5.02 5.82 14.09
N ARG A 47 -4.37 5.50 15.20
CA ARG A 47 -4.92 4.70 16.31
C ARG A 47 -5.45 3.33 15.88
N GLY A 48 -4.62 2.57 15.15
CA GLY A 48 -4.90 1.17 14.82
C GLY A 48 -5.23 0.89 13.37
N GLY A 49 -5.14 1.86 12.45
CA GLY A 49 -5.17 1.58 11.02
C GLY A 49 -4.11 0.53 10.66
N CYS A 50 -4.48 -0.48 9.88
CA CYS A 50 -3.61 -1.63 9.64
C CYS A 50 -3.93 -2.33 8.32
N THR A 51 -3.04 -3.22 7.91
CA THR A 51 -3.36 -4.27 6.95
C THR A 51 -3.95 -5.48 7.65
N ASP A 52 -4.63 -6.32 6.90
CA ASP A 52 -4.84 -7.72 7.26
C ASP A 52 -3.52 -8.50 7.25
N SER A 53 -3.53 -9.68 7.88
CA SER A 53 -2.43 -10.65 7.78
C SER A 53 -2.56 -11.37 6.45
N HIS A 54 -1.56 -11.24 5.59
CA HIS A 54 -1.64 -11.77 4.23
C HIS A 54 -0.26 -12.11 3.66
N SER A 55 -0.27 -12.79 2.54
CA SER A 55 0.90 -13.10 1.72
C SER A 55 0.50 -13.09 0.24
N HIS A 56 1.49 -12.97 -0.64
CA HIS A 56 1.29 -13.06 -2.09
C HIS A 56 2.01 -14.29 -2.63
N GLU A 57 1.43 -14.96 -3.64
CA GLU A 57 2.02 -16.16 -4.22
C GLU A 57 3.23 -15.84 -5.10
N GLU A 58 3.16 -14.75 -5.88
CA GLU A 58 4.18 -14.44 -6.89
C GLU A 58 5.05 -13.23 -6.52
N SER A 59 4.45 -12.17 -5.98
CA SER A 59 5.13 -10.90 -5.71
C SER A 59 5.83 -10.91 -4.36
N GLY A 60 7.07 -10.39 -4.32
CA GLY A 60 7.62 -9.85 -3.08
C GLY A 60 7.14 -8.41 -2.87
N GLU A 61 6.93 -7.99 -1.62
CA GLU A 61 6.56 -6.62 -1.26
C GLU A 61 7.67 -5.95 -0.45
N LEU A 62 8.23 -4.89 -0.99
CA LEU A 62 9.12 -3.97 -0.28
C LEU A 62 8.31 -2.80 0.27
N MET A 63 8.38 -2.56 1.57
CA MET A 63 7.69 -1.47 2.25
C MET A 63 8.72 -0.51 2.86
N VAL A 64 8.60 0.78 2.55
CA VAL A 64 9.41 1.85 3.14
C VAL A 64 8.51 2.75 3.96
N VAL A 65 8.76 2.83 5.26
CA VAL A 65 8.03 3.72 6.17
C VAL A 65 8.53 5.14 5.95
N ASN A 66 7.70 6.00 5.38
CA ASN A 66 8.04 7.39 5.10
C ASN A 66 7.72 8.32 6.28
N SER A 67 6.58 8.08 6.96
CA SER A 67 6.16 8.83 8.15
C SER A 67 5.29 7.99 9.08
N GLY A 68 5.17 8.41 10.34
CA GLY A 68 4.35 7.74 11.37
C GLY A 68 5.11 6.65 12.13
N GLU A 69 4.46 6.09 13.15
CA GLU A 69 5.03 5.09 14.05
C GLU A 69 4.07 3.92 14.28
N GLY A 70 4.60 2.71 14.38
CA GLY A 70 3.77 1.51 14.44
C GLY A 70 4.54 0.22 14.62
N LYS A 71 3.87 -0.87 14.22
CA LYS A 71 4.39 -2.23 14.33
C LYS A 71 4.17 -2.98 13.03
N ALA A 72 5.09 -3.86 12.70
CA ALA A 72 4.91 -4.88 11.69
C ALA A 72 5.09 -6.27 12.29
N TRP A 73 4.39 -7.23 11.70
CA TRP A 73 4.66 -8.65 11.89
C TRP A 73 5.14 -9.19 10.55
N LEU A 74 6.28 -9.88 10.53
CA LEU A 74 6.87 -10.44 9.33
C LEU A 74 7.51 -11.79 9.69
N ALA A 75 7.05 -12.86 9.04
CA ALA A 75 7.50 -14.23 9.33
C ALA A 75 7.39 -14.62 10.82
N GLY A 76 6.36 -14.13 11.51
CA GLY A 76 6.10 -14.42 12.93
C GLY A 76 6.86 -13.52 13.92
N GLU A 77 7.77 -12.68 13.45
CA GLU A 77 8.53 -11.74 14.29
C GLU A 77 7.89 -10.34 14.27
N GLU A 78 7.95 -9.64 15.40
CA GLU A 78 7.43 -8.27 15.55
C GLU A 78 8.57 -7.25 15.39
N TYR A 79 8.32 -6.20 14.61
CA TYR A 79 9.27 -5.12 14.34
C TYR A 79 8.63 -3.75 14.57
N GLU A 80 9.40 -2.82 15.11
CA GLU A 80 8.99 -1.41 15.22
C GLU A 80 9.06 -0.71 13.87
N LEU A 81 8.02 0.09 13.56
CA LEU A 81 7.97 0.95 12.38
C LEU A 81 8.16 2.39 12.77
N LYS A 82 9.06 3.06 12.05
CA LYS A 82 9.34 4.49 12.14
C LYS A 82 9.94 4.98 10.81
N PRO A 83 10.03 6.28 10.55
CA PRO A 83 10.56 6.80 9.30
C PRO A 83 11.95 6.23 8.97
N GLY A 84 12.14 5.77 7.74
CA GLY A 84 13.38 5.16 7.26
C GLY A 84 13.49 3.65 7.51
N VAL A 85 12.57 3.02 8.24
CA VAL A 85 12.48 1.56 8.32
C VAL A 85 12.02 0.98 6.99
N VAL A 86 12.67 -0.10 6.59
CA VAL A 86 12.38 -0.85 5.36
C VAL A 86 12.10 -2.31 5.72
N LEU A 87 11.03 -2.86 5.18
CA LEU A 87 10.67 -4.27 5.29
C LEU A 87 10.63 -4.87 3.89
N TYR A 88 11.03 -6.12 3.75
CA TYR A 88 10.78 -6.90 2.56
C TYR A 88 10.09 -8.20 2.95
N ALA A 89 8.88 -8.41 2.43
CA ALA A 89 8.15 -9.66 2.51
C ALA A 89 8.33 -10.42 1.19
N PRO A 90 9.15 -11.49 1.17
CA PRO A 90 9.24 -12.37 0.00
C PRO A 90 7.88 -13.03 -0.33
N PRO A 91 7.73 -13.61 -1.53
CA PRO A 91 6.58 -14.44 -1.84
C PRO A 91 6.33 -15.51 -0.76
N HIS A 92 5.05 -15.75 -0.48
CA HIS A 92 4.55 -16.66 0.56
C HIS A 92 4.89 -16.29 2.01
N VAL A 93 5.58 -15.17 2.26
CA VAL A 93 5.86 -14.73 3.63
C VAL A 93 4.69 -13.89 4.14
N GLU A 94 4.04 -14.40 5.18
CA GLU A 94 2.98 -13.68 5.87
C GLU A 94 3.52 -12.41 6.52
N HIS A 95 2.78 -11.32 6.32
CA HIS A 95 3.12 -10.03 6.88
C HIS A 95 1.89 -9.17 7.16
N ARG A 96 2.08 -8.20 8.06
CA ARG A 96 1.08 -7.20 8.46
C ARG A 96 1.75 -5.93 8.97
N THR A 97 1.14 -4.78 8.75
CA THR A 97 1.54 -3.51 9.40
C THR A 97 0.37 -2.87 10.15
N MET A 98 0.67 -2.14 11.22
CA MET A 98 -0.30 -1.43 12.05
C MET A 98 0.28 -0.11 12.55
N ASN A 99 -0.47 0.96 12.35
CA ASN A 99 -0.18 2.27 12.92
C ASN A 99 -0.64 2.31 14.37
N VAL A 100 0.25 2.67 15.29
CA VAL A 100 -0.06 2.81 16.72
C VAL A 100 -0.09 4.27 17.19
N SER A 101 0.24 5.20 16.29
CA SER A 101 0.32 6.63 16.60
C SER A 101 -1.01 7.35 16.39
N ASP A 102 -1.08 8.59 16.88
CA ASP A 102 -2.23 9.48 16.71
C ASP A 102 -2.23 10.22 15.35
N GLU A 103 -1.19 10.01 14.53
CA GLU A 103 -1.05 10.60 13.20
C GLU A 103 -1.13 9.53 12.11
N PRO A 104 -1.48 9.88 10.86
CA PRO A 104 -1.44 8.93 9.75
C PRO A 104 -0.01 8.40 9.49
N MET A 105 0.09 7.10 9.22
CA MET A 105 1.36 6.48 8.80
C MET A 105 1.35 6.35 7.27
N HIS A 106 2.42 6.82 6.63
CA HIS A 106 2.61 6.69 5.17
C HIS A 106 3.69 5.66 4.86
N ILE A 107 3.30 4.64 4.09
CA ILE A 107 4.16 3.56 3.64
C ILE A 107 4.20 3.57 2.11
N ILE A 108 5.40 3.52 1.55
CA ILE A 108 5.63 3.32 0.13
C ILE A 108 5.86 1.83 -0.11
N CYS A 109 4.99 1.21 -0.90
CA CYS A 109 5.03 -0.21 -1.23
C CYS A 109 5.48 -0.41 -2.68
N VAL A 110 6.45 -1.30 -2.88
CA VAL A 110 6.92 -1.73 -4.20
C VAL A 110 6.77 -3.24 -4.31
N PHE A 111 6.03 -3.70 -5.30
CA PHE A 111 5.84 -5.13 -5.58
C PHE A 111 6.67 -5.54 -6.78
N ILE A 112 7.46 -6.61 -6.65
CA ILE A 112 8.25 -7.20 -7.74
C ILE A 112 8.14 -8.73 -7.67
N PRO A 113 7.61 -9.43 -8.70
CA PRO A 113 6.84 -8.91 -9.84
C PRO A 113 5.64 -8.03 -9.41
N PRO A 114 4.98 -7.31 -10.34
CA PRO A 114 3.83 -6.46 -10.01
C PRO A 114 2.80 -7.18 -9.13
N ALA A 115 2.07 -6.42 -8.32
CA ALA A 115 1.02 -6.98 -7.47
C ALA A 115 -0.06 -7.69 -8.33
N PRO A 116 -0.84 -8.62 -7.75
CA PRO A 116 -1.89 -9.34 -8.46
C PRO A 116 -2.84 -8.41 -9.23
N GLU A 117 -3.17 -8.78 -10.47
CA GLU A 117 -3.95 -7.95 -11.40
C GLU A 117 -5.34 -7.62 -10.83
N ASP A 118 -6.02 -8.60 -10.24
CA ASP A 118 -7.33 -8.43 -9.61
C ASP A 118 -7.30 -7.44 -8.43
N TYR A 119 -6.22 -7.47 -7.63
CA TYR A 119 -5.99 -6.54 -6.55
C TYR A 119 -5.80 -5.10 -7.09
N LEU A 120 -5.06 -4.94 -8.18
CA LEU A 120 -4.82 -3.63 -8.80
C LEU A 120 -6.10 -3.06 -9.41
N ASP A 121 -6.81 -3.85 -10.22
CA ASP A 121 -8.05 -3.42 -10.88
C ASP A 121 -9.12 -3.02 -9.88
N LYS A 122 -9.25 -3.78 -8.78
CA LYS A 122 -10.16 -3.45 -7.66
C LYS A 122 -9.85 -2.08 -7.07
N ASN A 123 -8.57 -1.81 -6.78
CA ASN A 123 -8.16 -0.56 -6.16
C ASN A 123 -8.26 0.63 -7.10
N ILE A 124 -7.87 0.48 -8.36
CA ILE A 124 -8.01 1.52 -9.39
C ILE A 124 -9.49 1.87 -9.58
N THR A 125 -10.35 0.86 -9.75
CA THR A 125 -11.79 1.08 -9.95
C THR A 125 -12.45 1.75 -8.74
N ALA A 126 -12.09 1.32 -7.52
CA ALA A 126 -12.61 1.92 -6.30
C ALA A 126 -12.21 3.39 -6.16
N ALA A 127 -10.93 3.71 -6.44
CA ALA A 127 -10.41 5.07 -6.38
C ALA A 127 -11.13 6.03 -7.35
N GLU A 128 -11.36 5.59 -8.60
CA GLU A 128 -12.06 6.38 -9.60
C GLU A 128 -13.54 6.64 -9.26
N ARG A 129 -14.19 5.73 -8.52
CA ARG A 129 -15.56 5.95 -8.04
C ARG A 129 -15.60 7.04 -6.98
N THR A 130 -14.74 6.96 -5.97
CA THR A 130 -14.65 7.95 -4.90
C THR A 130 -14.39 9.36 -5.46
N ARG A 131 -13.46 9.49 -6.42
CA ARG A 131 -13.17 10.77 -7.08
C ARG A 131 -14.38 11.42 -7.74
N ARG A 132 -15.28 10.62 -8.34
CA ARG A 132 -16.49 11.14 -9.00
C ARG A 132 -17.54 11.61 -8.00
N ASP A 133 -17.59 11.00 -6.82
CA ASP A 133 -18.55 11.36 -5.78
C ASP A 133 -18.14 12.65 -5.04
N ASP A 134 -16.83 12.89 -4.86
CA ASP A 134 -16.29 14.11 -4.24
C ASP A 134 -16.36 15.36 -5.16
N GLY A 135 -16.66 15.16 -6.44
CA GLY A 135 -16.75 16.21 -7.46
C GLY A 135 -18.17 16.74 -7.74
N ARG A 136 -19.16 16.40 -6.91
CA ARG A 136 -20.54 16.91 -6.93
C ARG A 136 -20.79 17.85 -5.74
#